data_AF-A0AAV3U2S7-F1
#
_entry.id   AF-A0AAV3U2S7-F1
#
_cell.length_a   1.000
_cell.length_b   1.000
_cell.length_c   1.000
_cell.angle_alpha   90.00
_cell.angle_beta   90.00
_cell.angle_gamma   90.00
#
_symmetry.space_group_name_H-M   'P 1'
#
loop_
_entity.id
_entity.type
_entity.pdbx_description
1 polymer ?
#
loop_
_entity_poly.entity_id
_entity_poly.type
_entity_poly.pdbx_seq_one_letter_code
_entity_poly.pdbx_strand_id
1 'polypeptide(L)' 'MYKKPKEFGTNFRNGIYYELTQSEGVIRGVARAVDLNQLAAPPDDLSVPPFQEYDIEPIELNNRGYPRLEIR' A
#
# COMPACT_ATOMS: atom_id res chain seq x y z
N MET A 1 -6.49 25.76 -4.72
CA MET A 1 -7.54 24.78 -5.10
C MET A 1 -7.89 23.97 -3.86
N TYR A 2 -9.13 24.06 -3.37
CA TYR A 2 -9.62 23.31 -2.21
C TYR A 2 -10.23 22.00 -2.70
N LYS A 3 -9.62 20.85 -2.35
CA LYS A 3 -10.15 19.52 -2.70
C LYS A 3 -11.44 19.27 -1.89
N LYS A 4 -12.44 18.66 -2.50
CA LYS A 4 -13.73 18.35 -1.87
C LYS A 4 -13.55 17.22 -0.85
N PRO A 5 -14.34 17.16 0.23
CA PRO A 5 -14.26 16.08 1.24
C PRO A 5 -14.36 14.66 0.67
N LYS A 6 -15.09 14.45 -0.44
CA LYS A 6 -15.18 13.15 -1.13
C LYS A 6 -13.90 12.77 -1.91
N GLU A 7 -12.99 13.71 -2.10
CA GLU A 7 -11.63 13.50 -2.60
C GLU A 7 -10.64 13.25 -1.44
N PHE A 8 -11.04 13.57 -0.21
CA PHE A 8 -10.33 13.26 1.03
C PHE A 8 -10.84 11.94 1.61
N GLY A 9 -10.42 10.85 0.99
CA GLY A 9 -10.73 9.49 1.43
C GLY A 9 -10.04 8.50 0.51
N THR A 10 -9.73 7.31 1.02
CA THR A 10 -9.00 6.26 0.30
C THR A 10 -9.57 6.10 -1.12
N ASN A 11 -8.87 6.62 -2.14
CA ASN A 11 -9.17 6.25 -3.52
C ASN A 11 -8.75 4.79 -3.66
N PHE A 12 -9.70 3.88 -3.43
CA PHE A 12 -9.50 2.43 -3.49
C PHE A 12 -9.13 1.93 -4.89
N ARG A 13 -9.05 2.81 -5.89
CA ARG A 13 -8.34 2.48 -7.14
C ARG A 13 -6.87 2.16 -6.89
N ASN A 14 -6.27 2.78 -5.88
CA ASN A 14 -4.91 2.48 -5.48
C ASN A 14 -4.96 1.43 -4.36
N GLY A 15 -4.18 0.37 -4.54
CA GLY A 15 -4.00 -0.68 -3.55
C GLY A 15 -3.26 -0.15 -2.33
N ILE A 16 -3.38 -0.88 -1.22
CA ILE A 16 -2.56 -0.64 -0.03
C ILE A 16 -1.51 -1.74 0.03
N TYR A 17 -0.24 -1.34 0.04
CA TYR A 17 0.90 -2.22 0.20
C TYR A 17 1.54 -1.99 1.57
N TYR A 18 1.90 -3.06 2.27
CA TYR A 18 2.64 -3.01 3.52
C TYR A 18 3.93 -3.80 3.36
N GLU A 19 5.06 -3.11 3.49
CA GLU A 19 6.33 -3.79 3.67
C GLU A 19 6.39 -4.31 5.11
N LEU A 20 6.30 -5.63 5.26
CA LEU A 20 6.23 -6.27 6.56
C LEU A 20 7.63 -6.52 7.11
N THR A 21 7.87 -6.01 8.32
CA THR A 21 9.08 -6.26 9.08
C THR A 21 8.73 -6.97 10.38
N GLN A 22 9.49 -8.00 10.72
CA GLN A 22 9.33 -8.70 11.99
C GLN A 22 10.38 -8.22 12.98
N SER A 23 9.93 -7.78 14.17
CA SER A 23 10.82 -7.37 15.26
C SER A 23 10.18 -7.75 16.59
N GLU A 24 10.96 -8.40 17.46
CA GLU A 24 10.54 -8.77 18.82
C GLU A 24 9.23 -9.59 18.88
N GLY A 25 9.02 -10.49 17.90
CA GLY A 25 7.81 -11.30 17.81
C GLY A 25 6.58 -10.57 17.27
N VAL A 26 6.72 -9.29 16.89
CA VAL A 26 5.64 -8.47 16.30
C VAL A 26 5.95 -8.21 14.84
N ILE A 27 4.95 -8.41 13.96
CA ILE A 27 5.06 -8.03 12.55
C ILE A 27 4.45 -6.64 12.38
N ARG A 28 5.21 -5.72 11.77
CA ARG A 28 4.82 -4.31 11.56
C ARG A 28 4.94 -3.93 10.09
N GLY A 29 4.03 -3.08 9.61
CA GLY A 29 4.11 -2.50 8.27
C GLY A 29 3.54 -1.08 8.23
N VAL A 30 4.07 -0.26 7.32
CA VAL A 30 3.57 1.09 7.04
C VAL A 30 2.84 1.05 5.69
N ALA A 31 1.65 1.66 5.64
CA ALA A 31 0.87 1.69 4.43
C ALA A 31 1.59 2.51 3.34
N ARG A 32 1.61 1.96 2.12
CA ARG A 32 2.07 2.59 0.88
C ARG A 32 1.01 2.36 -0.21
N ALA A 33 1.03 3.16 -1.28
CA ALA A 33 0.12 3.01 -2.40
C ALA A 33 0.78 2.27 -3.56
N VAL A 34 -0.01 1.48 -4.28
CA VAL A 34 0.38 0.79 -5.51
C VAL A 34 -0.76 0.88 -6.53
N ASP A 35 -0.45 0.78 -7.82
CA ASP A 35 -1.47 0.65 -8.87
C ASP A 35 -1.92 -0.82 -9.00
N LEU A 36 -3.19 -1.09 -8.69
CA LEU A 36 -3.76 -2.43 -8.78
C LEU A 36 -3.83 -2.96 -10.22
N ASN A 37 -3.72 -2.11 -11.24
CA ASN A 37 -3.68 -2.55 -12.63
C ASN A 37 -2.47 -3.46 -12.92
N GLN A 38 -1.39 -3.35 -12.15
CA GLN A 38 -0.24 -4.25 -12.25
C GLN A 38 -0.59 -5.71 -11.89
N LEU A 39 -1.66 -5.92 -11.12
CA LEU A 39 -2.16 -7.25 -10.75
C LEU A 39 -3.27 -7.76 -11.67
N ALA A 40 -3.61 -7.02 -12.73
CA ALA A 40 -4.70 -7.40 -13.64
C ALA A 40 -4.42 -8.68 -14.43
N ALA A 41 -3.14 -9.05 -14.54
CA ALA A 41 -2.69 -10.28 -15.17
C ALA A 41 -1.64 -10.98 -14.28
N PRO A 42 -1.55 -12.32 -14.33
CA PRO A 42 -0.47 -13.03 -13.65
C PRO A 42 0.89 -12.67 -14.29
N PRO A 43 1.94 -12.50 -13.48
CA PRO A 43 3.29 -12.28 -14.01
C PRO A 43 3.84 -13.56 -14.64
N ASP A 44 4.73 -13.40 -15.62
CA ASP A 44 5.42 -14.52 -16.29
C ASP A 44 6.30 -15.33 -15.32
N ASP A 45 6.87 -14.65 -14.32
CA ASP A 45 7.71 -15.24 -13.27
C ASP A 45 7.11 -14.99 -11.88
N LEU A 46 6.68 -16.07 -11.23
CA LEU A 46 6.09 -16.04 -9.89
C LEU A 46 7.13 -15.88 -8.77
N SER A 47 8.43 -15.97 -9.08
CA SER A 47 9.50 -15.72 -8.11
C SER A 47 9.80 -14.23 -7.91
N VAL A 48 9.32 -13.40 -8.84
CA VAL A 48 9.49 -11.94 -8.80
C VAL A 48 8.24 -11.29 -8.22
N PRO A 49 8.37 -10.42 -7.21
CA PRO A 49 7.24 -9.65 -6.70
C PRO A 49 6.59 -8.80 -7.81
N PRO A 50 5.25 -8.68 -7.84
CA PRO A 50 4.55 -7.94 -8.88
C PRO A 50 4.77 -6.42 -8.83
N PHE A 51 5.23 -5.90 -7.69
CA PHE A 51 5.55 -4.48 -7.51
C PHE A 51 7.03 -4.32 -7.23
N GLN A 52 7.70 -3.47 -7.99
CA GLN A 52 9.08 -3.05 -7.76
C GLN A 52 9.11 -1.80 -6.87
N GLU A 53 10.29 -1.42 -6.39
CA GLU A 53 10.44 -0.27 -5.49
C GLU A 53 9.84 1.03 -6.05
N TYR A 54 9.96 1.25 -7.36
CA TYR A 54 9.44 2.42 -8.06
C TYR A 54 7.91 2.44 -8.22
N ASP A 55 7.25 1.28 -8.10
CA ASP A 55 5.80 1.16 -8.19
C ASP A 55 5.10 1.48 -6.85
N ILE A 56 5.90 1.56 -5.78
CA ILE A 56 5.41 1.70 -4.41
C ILE A 56 5.53 3.16 -3.96
N GLU A 57 4.42 3.86 -3.96
CA GLU A 57 4.37 5.28 -3.60
C GLU A 57 4.18 5.49 -2.08
N PRO A 58 4.88 6.45 -1.46
CA PRO A 58 4.56 6.87 -0.10
C PRO A 58 3.18 7.53 -0.05
N ILE A 59 2.48 7.38 1.07
CA ILE A 59 1.16 8.00 1.27
C ILE A 59 1.13 8.86 2.53
N GLU A 60 0.29 9.89 2.51
CA GLU A 60 -0.03 10.70 3.69
C GLU A 60 -0.83 9.88 4.71
N LEU A 61 -0.19 9.54 5.82
CA LEU A 61 -0.75 8.65 6.85
C LEU A 61 -1.90 9.28 7.65
N ASN A 62 -1.92 10.61 7.78
CA ASN A 62 -2.86 11.33 8.64
C ASN A 62 -4.31 11.29 8.14
N ASN A 63 -4.52 11.02 6.84
CA ASN A 63 -5.85 11.04 6.21
C ASN A 63 -6.31 9.63 5.77
N ARG A 64 -5.70 8.55 6.28
CA ARG A 64 -6.00 7.17 5.88
C ARG A 64 -6.56 6.35 7.04
N GLY A 65 -7.51 5.47 6.74
CA GLY A 65 -8.14 4.60 7.74
C GLY A 65 -7.21 3.51 8.30
N TYR A 66 -6.22 3.06 7.51
CA TYR A 66 -5.31 1.97 7.88
C TYR A 66 -3.84 2.34 7.62
N PRO A 67 -3.28 3.34 8.35
CA PRO A 67 -1.94 3.84 8.07
C PRO A 67 -0.80 2.88 8.50
N ARG A 68 -1.08 1.96 9.43
CA ARG A 68 -0.12 1.00 9.97
C ARG A 68 -0.78 -0.35 10.19
N LEU A 69 0.00 -1.40 10.04
CA LEU A 69 -0.38 -2.78 10.32
C LEU A 69 0.49 -3.33 11.45
N GLU A 70 -0.13 -4.02 12.40
CA GLU A 70 0.56 -4.74 13.47
C GLU A 70 -0.10 -6.10 13.71
N ILE A 71 0.70 -7.16 13.80
CA ILE A 71 0.26 -8.53 14.08
C ILE A 71 1.08 -9.07 15.26
N ARG A 72 0.41 -9.67 16.25
CA ARG A 72 0.96 -10.19 17.51
C ARG A 72 0.50 -11.62 17.76
#